data_AF-A0A0G0Z843-F1
#
_entry.id   AF-A0A0G0Z843-F1
#
_cell.length_a   1.000
_cell.length_b   1.000
_cell.length_c   1.000
_cell.angle_alpha   90.00
_cell.angle_beta   90.00
_cell.angle_gamma   90.00
#
_symmetry.space_group_name_H-M   'P 1'
#
loop_
_entity.id
_entity.type
_entity.pdbx_description
1 polymer ?
#
loop_
_entity_poly.entity_id
_entity_poly.type
_entity_poly.pdbx_seq_one_letter_code
_entity_poly.pdbx_strand_id
1 'polypeptide(L)'
;MLNSKQRTVNREQNNTKGSILVPVLVFMLILVAIATSLTSLVVKNIKSNRLLLNQTLSLQGSEAGIEKALWNLKNGINDPAITGSESDFWEYETTITSGVDEKIITSTGYSPNKTGYKARKTIRTVLKDSLYINSSLAFQYAAQIGDGGLTMKNSSTVKGAVYSNGDINANIDTLIEGDAYTSGVFTDAVWPALQNHNPPYEKSAGNPPNPSIPLPDLRLESFKALGQSPEISGGDYTVPTKTTVELGPGKINGNLTLGKEATLELKGVIYITGNLNVGNDCKIRLHPTMDAGTAIVVHGTVTIGNGTTVFRKGPDYIIIFSESTNIGSPAITLNTATETVTDENGGVYYAGQGLISVHNKAWPIAVYGYKVELNNSATLDYDNGLANAKFKSGKGATWAVVSWQEIN
;
A
#
# COMPACT_ATOMS: atom_id res chain seq x y z
N MET A 1 -72.72 23.43 -101.67
CA MET A 1 -72.49 22.51 -100.54
C MET A 1 -71.00 22.54 -100.18
N LEU A 2 -70.61 21.96 -99.03
CA LEU A 2 -69.25 21.87 -98.46
C LEU A 2 -68.15 21.50 -99.50
N ASN A 3 -66.83 21.69 -99.33
CA ASN A 3 -65.94 22.08 -98.22
C ASN A 3 -64.62 22.62 -98.85
N SER A 4 -63.63 23.23 -98.20
CA SER A 4 -63.37 23.62 -96.80
C SER A 4 -62.40 24.84 -96.76
N LYS A 5 -61.91 25.24 -95.57
CA LYS A 5 -60.72 26.12 -95.43
C LYS A 5 -59.54 25.34 -94.84
N GLN A 6 -58.57 24.93 -95.65
CA GLN A 6 -57.26 24.54 -95.12
C GLN A 6 -56.40 25.79 -94.88
N ARG A 7 -56.33 26.20 -93.62
CA ARG A 7 -55.44 27.25 -93.13
C ARG A 7 -54.05 26.62 -92.96
N THR A 8 -53.17 26.76 -93.94
CA THR A 8 -51.77 26.34 -93.84
C THR A 8 -51.07 27.15 -92.75
N VAL A 9 -51.00 26.58 -91.55
CA VAL A 9 -50.16 27.09 -90.48
C VAL A 9 -48.72 26.84 -90.88
N ASN A 10 -47.99 27.91 -91.21
CA ASN A 10 -46.52 27.87 -91.31
C ASN A 10 -45.96 27.55 -89.93
N ARG A 11 -45.84 26.25 -89.64
CA ARG A 11 -45.13 25.75 -88.47
C ARG A 11 -43.65 25.82 -88.83
N GLU A 12 -43.02 26.95 -88.54
CA GLU A 12 -41.55 27.03 -88.50
C GLU A 12 -41.06 25.90 -87.60
N GLN A 13 -40.47 24.87 -88.20
CA GLN A 13 -39.70 23.88 -87.46
C GLN A 13 -38.41 24.56 -87.04
N ASN A 14 -38.49 25.34 -85.96
CA ASN A 14 -37.34 25.88 -85.28
C ASN A 14 -36.37 24.73 -85.00
N ASN A 15 -35.23 24.79 -85.67
CA ASN A 15 -34.25 23.73 -85.74
C ASN A 15 -33.59 23.55 -84.35
N THR A 16 -34.18 22.75 -83.48
CA THR A 16 -33.78 22.54 -82.07
C THR A 16 -32.45 21.78 -81.90
N LYS A 17 -31.59 21.75 -82.93
CA LYS A 17 -30.27 21.07 -82.93
C LYS A 17 -29.22 21.67 -81.99
N GLY A 18 -29.62 22.58 -81.09
CA GLY A 18 -28.80 23.10 -79.98
C GLY A 18 -29.43 22.98 -78.58
N SER A 19 -30.71 22.60 -78.44
CA SER A 19 -31.41 22.67 -77.13
C SER A 19 -30.97 21.60 -76.12
N ILE A 20 -30.36 20.51 -76.59
CA ILE A 20 -29.78 19.45 -75.74
C ILE A 20 -28.43 19.89 -75.14
N LEU A 21 -27.74 20.84 -75.76
CA LEU A 21 -26.38 21.24 -75.38
C LEU A 21 -26.34 21.97 -74.02
N VAL A 22 -27.38 22.74 -73.71
CA VAL A 22 -27.55 23.45 -72.43
C VAL A 22 -27.73 22.49 -71.24
N PRO A 23 -28.70 21.56 -71.21
CA PRO A 23 -28.84 20.61 -70.09
C PRO A 23 -27.63 19.66 -69.96
N VAL A 24 -26.96 19.31 -71.07
CA VAL A 24 -25.70 18.53 -71.02
C VAL A 24 -24.56 19.32 -70.35
N LEU A 25 -24.41 20.62 -70.66
CA LEU A 25 -23.44 21.49 -69.98
C LEU A 25 -23.75 21.66 -68.49
N VAL A 26 -25.02 21.86 -68.14
CA VAL A 26 -25.44 21.97 -66.73
C VAL A 26 -25.17 20.66 -65.98
N PHE A 27 -25.45 19.51 -66.59
CA PHE A 27 -25.17 18.19 -66.00
C PHE A 27 -23.66 17.93 -65.85
N MET A 28 -22.85 18.30 -66.85
CA MET A 28 -21.38 18.31 -66.75
C MET A 28 -20.87 19.15 -65.57
N LEU A 29 -21.38 20.38 -65.41
CA LEU A 29 -21.00 21.27 -64.30
C LEU A 29 -21.36 20.66 -62.93
N ILE A 30 -22.53 20.03 -62.81
CA ILE A 30 -22.95 19.32 -61.59
C ILE A 30 -22.03 18.13 -61.31
N LEU A 31 -21.68 17.32 -62.32
CA LEU A 31 -20.74 16.20 -62.16
C LEU A 31 -19.35 16.68 -61.73
N VAL A 32 -18.84 17.78 -62.29
CA VAL A 32 -17.55 18.38 -61.89
C VAL A 32 -17.62 18.93 -60.45
N ALA A 33 -18.72 19.54 -60.04
CA ALA A 33 -18.93 20.01 -58.67
C ALA A 33 -18.96 18.83 -57.66
N ILE A 34 -19.61 17.72 -58.02
CA ILE A 34 -19.62 16.49 -57.20
C ILE A 34 -18.22 15.88 -57.13
N ALA A 35 -17.52 15.73 -58.26
CA ALA A 35 -16.18 15.13 -58.32
C ALA A 35 -15.14 15.94 -57.54
N THR A 36 -15.16 17.27 -57.63
CA THR A 36 -14.28 18.16 -56.85
C THR A 36 -14.60 18.12 -55.35
N SER A 37 -15.88 18.09 -54.98
CA SER A 37 -16.31 17.91 -53.58
C SER A 37 -15.79 16.58 -53.00
N LEU A 38 -16.00 15.46 -53.71
CA LEU A 38 -15.56 14.12 -53.29
C LEU A 38 -14.02 14.05 -53.16
N THR A 39 -13.29 14.62 -54.12
CA THR A 39 -11.83 14.70 -54.08
C THR A 39 -11.35 15.50 -52.86
N SER A 40 -12.02 16.61 -52.53
CA SER A 40 -11.69 17.41 -51.34
C SER A 40 -11.89 16.63 -50.03
N LEU A 41 -12.92 15.79 -49.96
CA LEU A 41 -13.20 14.94 -48.80
C LEU A 41 -12.16 13.81 -48.64
N VAL A 42 -11.76 13.17 -49.74
CA VAL A 42 -10.68 12.17 -49.74
C VAL A 42 -9.35 12.79 -49.27
N VAL A 43 -8.98 13.96 -49.78
CA VAL A 43 -7.74 14.67 -49.36
C VAL A 43 -7.81 15.07 -47.88
N LYS A 44 -8.96 15.52 -47.38
CA LYS A 44 -9.16 15.81 -45.94
C LYS A 44 -8.99 14.55 -45.08
N ASN A 45 -9.60 13.42 -45.47
CA ASN A 45 -9.45 12.16 -44.76
C ASN A 45 -8.01 11.65 -44.74
N ILE A 46 -7.28 11.73 -45.86
CA ILE A 46 -5.86 11.35 -45.92
C ILE A 46 -5.01 12.23 -44.99
N LYS A 47 -5.26 13.55 -44.94
CA LYS A 47 -4.56 14.46 -44.02
C LYS A 47 -4.90 14.17 -42.56
N SER A 48 -6.17 13.92 -42.25
CA SER A 48 -6.65 13.57 -40.91
C SER A 48 -6.01 12.27 -40.41
N ASN A 49 -6.06 11.20 -41.21
CA ASN A 49 -5.48 9.91 -40.86
C ASN A 49 -3.96 9.98 -40.69
N ARG A 50 -3.26 10.79 -41.50
CA ARG A 50 -1.84 11.05 -41.32
C ARG A 50 -1.54 11.81 -40.03
N LEU A 51 -2.36 12.80 -39.66
CA LEU A 51 -2.20 13.49 -38.37
C LEU A 51 -2.41 12.54 -37.19
N LEU A 52 -3.49 11.75 -37.21
CA LEU A 52 -3.80 10.75 -36.20
C LEU A 52 -2.67 9.73 -36.05
N LEU A 53 -2.14 9.20 -37.15
CA LEU A 53 -0.99 8.29 -37.14
C LEU A 53 0.24 8.91 -36.45
N ASN A 54 0.60 10.15 -36.78
CA ASN A 54 1.74 10.81 -36.12
C ASN A 54 1.46 11.04 -34.62
N GLN A 55 0.22 11.35 -34.23
CA GLN A 55 -0.17 11.49 -32.82
C GLN A 55 -0.03 10.17 -32.05
N THR A 56 -0.50 9.05 -32.62
CA THR A 56 -0.34 7.70 -32.04
C THR A 56 1.14 7.33 -31.91
N LEU A 57 1.96 7.55 -32.93
CA LEU A 57 3.40 7.28 -32.89
C LEU A 57 4.12 8.15 -31.86
N SER A 58 3.77 9.44 -31.73
CA SER A 58 4.34 10.31 -30.70
C SER A 58 3.92 9.90 -29.29
N LEU A 59 2.70 9.37 -29.11
CA LEU A 59 2.24 8.82 -27.83
C LEU A 59 3.06 7.58 -27.47
N GLN A 60 3.18 6.62 -28.38
CA GLN A 60 3.99 5.41 -28.20
C GLN A 60 5.44 5.73 -27.82
N GLY A 61 6.06 6.72 -28.47
CA GLY A 61 7.40 7.20 -28.10
C GLY A 61 7.45 7.72 -26.66
N SER A 62 6.47 8.53 -26.24
CA SER A 62 6.40 9.01 -24.84
C SER A 62 6.18 7.89 -23.82
N GLU A 63 5.38 6.88 -24.15
CA GLU A 63 5.14 5.70 -23.30
C GLU A 63 6.42 4.87 -23.14
N ALA A 64 7.13 4.59 -24.24
CA ALA A 64 8.41 3.88 -24.22
C ALA A 64 9.46 4.59 -23.33
N GLY A 65 9.50 5.92 -23.35
CA GLY A 65 10.35 6.71 -22.45
C GLY A 65 10.00 6.58 -20.96
N ILE A 66 8.69 6.52 -20.63
CA ILE A 66 8.25 6.25 -19.25
C ILE A 66 8.61 4.83 -18.83
N GLU A 67 8.33 3.83 -19.65
CA GLU A 67 8.69 2.44 -19.34
C GLU A 67 10.20 2.28 -19.13
N LYS A 68 11.02 2.92 -19.97
CA LYS A 68 12.47 2.91 -19.81
C LYS A 68 12.93 3.60 -18.53
N ALA A 69 12.31 4.72 -18.16
CA ALA A 69 12.57 5.41 -16.89
C ALA A 69 12.19 4.56 -15.66
N LEU A 70 11.02 3.91 -15.69
CA LEU A 70 10.58 2.99 -14.64
C LEU A 70 11.51 1.77 -14.51
N TRP A 71 11.95 1.20 -15.64
CA TRP A 71 12.91 0.10 -15.66
C TRP A 71 14.29 0.51 -15.13
N ASN A 72 14.78 1.71 -15.50
CA ASN A 72 16.03 2.25 -14.95
C ASN A 72 15.94 2.41 -13.43
N LEU A 73 14.87 3.04 -12.92
CA LEU A 73 14.63 3.21 -11.48
C LEU A 73 14.54 1.87 -10.73
N LYS A 74 13.85 0.87 -11.29
CA LYS A 74 13.76 -0.48 -10.71
C LYS A 74 15.13 -1.16 -10.57
N ASN A 75 16.05 -0.90 -11.49
CA ASN A 75 17.40 -1.47 -11.50
C ASN A 75 18.44 -0.56 -10.80
N GLY A 76 18.02 0.51 -10.10
CA GLY A 76 18.92 1.43 -9.40
C GLY A 76 19.71 2.39 -10.31
N ILE A 77 19.39 2.46 -11.60
CA ILE A 77 20.02 3.35 -12.58
C ILE A 77 19.40 4.75 -12.43
N ASN A 78 20.15 5.66 -11.81
CA ASN A 78 19.73 7.05 -11.58
C ASN A 78 20.13 7.97 -12.74
N ASP A 79 19.51 7.77 -13.90
CA ASP A 79 19.66 8.65 -15.06
C ASP A 79 18.58 9.75 -15.05
N PRO A 80 18.93 11.05 -14.92
CA PRO A 80 17.96 12.14 -14.91
C PRO A 80 17.41 12.51 -16.28
N ALA A 81 18.04 12.08 -17.38
CA ALA A 81 17.70 12.51 -18.75
C ALA A 81 17.89 11.36 -19.76
N ILE A 82 16.83 10.62 -20.01
CA ILE A 82 16.82 9.43 -20.88
C ILE A 82 16.31 9.84 -22.27
N THR A 83 16.99 9.39 -23.32
CA THR A 83 16.53 9.55 -24.71
C THR A 83 16.49 8.20 -25.43
N GLY A 84 15.70 8.12 -26.50
CA GLY A 84 15.63 6.95 -27.36
C GLY A 84 14.84 7.24 -28.63
N SER A 85 15.03 6.39 -29.63
CA SER A 85 14.33 6.48 -30.91
C SER A 85 14.10 5.10 -31.50
N GLU A 86 13.06 5.00 -32.33
CA GLU A 86 12.82 3.88 -33.22
C GLU A 86 12.98 4.39 -34.66
N SER A 87 13.83 3.73 -35.46
CA SER A 87 14.67 4.34 -36.52
C SER A 87 13.99 5.29 -37.52
N ASP A 88 12.70 5.12 -37.77
CA ASP A 88 11.92 5.93 -38.74
C ASP A 88 10.54 6.41 -38.21
N PHE A 89 10.19 6.11 -36.95
CA PHE A 89 8.81 6.26 -36.46
C PHE A 89 8.63 7.36 -35.41
N TRP A 90 9.51 7.38 -34.40
CA TRP A 90 9.44 8.33 -33.29
C TRP A 90 10.77 8.44 -32.53
N GLU A 91 10.87 9.51 -31.77
CA GLU A 91 11.99 9.84 -30.88
C GLU A 91 11.43 10.41 -29.58
N TYR A 92 12.02 10.10 -28.43
CA TYR A 92 11.58 10.61 -27.13
C TYR A 92 12.71 11.22 -26.30
N GLU A 93 12.33 12.15 -25.43
CA GLU A 93 13.12 12.62 -24.30
C GLU A 93 12.32 12.46 -23.01
N THR A 94 12.97 11.99 -21.96
CA THR A 94 12.37 11.76 -20.65
C THR A 94 13.24 12.39 -19.56
N THR A 95 12.64 13.24 -18.73
CA THR A 95 13.30 13.87 -17.59
C THR A 95 12.74 13.34 -16.28
N ILE A 96 13.61 13.13 -15.29
CA ILE A 96 13.24 12.68 -13.94
C ILE A 96 13.58 13.76 -12.91
N THR A 97 12.58 14.50 -12.46
CA THR A 97 12.72 15.47 -11.36
C THR A 97 12.47 14.76 -10.04
N SER A 98 13.43 14.83 -9.11
CA SER A 98 13.28 14.25 -7.76
C SER A 98 12.94 15.35 -6.75
N GLY A 99 11.79 15.22 -6.10
CA GLY A 99 11.41 15.99 -4.91
C GLY A 99 11.82 15.28 -3.62
N VAL A 100 11.23 15.70 -2.49
CA VAL A 100 11.51 15.11 -1.16
C VAL A 100 10.92 13.70 -1.04
N ASP A 101 9.63 13.56 -1.40
CA ASP A 101 8.84 12.33 -1.25
C ASP A 101 8.28 11.78 -2.58
N GLU A 102 8.61 12.43 -3.70
CA GLU A 102 8.07 12.09 -5.03
C GLU A 102 9.12 12.23 -6.14
N LYS A 103 8.97 11.43 -7.20
CA LYS A 103 9.70 11.54 -8.46
C LYS A 103 8.71 11.80 -9.58
N ILE A 104 8.91 12.88 -10.33
CA ILE A 104 8.09 13.24 -11.48
C ILE A 104 8.86 12.82 -12.73
N ILE A 105 8.33 11.84 -13.44
CA ILE A 105 8.82 11.41 -14.76
C ILE A 105 7.99 12.16 -15.80
N THR A 106 8.65 12.96 -16.65
CA THR A 106 7.99 13.64 -17.78
C THR A 106 8.63 13.16 -19.07
N SER A 107 7.86 12.53 -19.94
CA SER A 107 8.32 11.99 -21.22
C SER A 107 7.62 12.69 -22.38
N THR A 108 8.40 13.21 -23.32
CA THR A 108 7.92 13.84 -24.55
C THR A 108 8.32 12.99 -25.73
N GLY A 109 7.33 12.50 -26.49
CA GLY A 109 7.53 11.80 -27.75
C GLY A 109 7.25 12.69 -28.95
N TYR A 110 8.01 12.48 -30.02
CA TYR A 110 7.99 13.23 -31.27
C TYR A 110 7.84 12.25 -32.44
N SER A 111 6.95 12.53 -33.39
CA SER A 111 6.84 11.76 -34.63
C SER A 111 6.94 12.68 -35.85
N PRO A 112 7.79 12.39 -36.86
CA PRO A 112 8.67 11.22 -36.94
C PRO A 112 9.97 11.33 -36.11
N ASN A 113 10.44 12.54 -35.82
CA ASN A 113 11.65 12.82 -35.04
C ASN A 113 11.56 14.20 -34.37
N LYS A 114 12.48 14.51 -33.47
CA LYS A 114 12.51 15.76 -32.68
C LYS A 114 12.78 17.01 -33.51
N THR A 115 13.54 16.90 -34.60
CA THR A 115 13.96 18.05 -35.43
C THR A 115 12.91 18.51 -36.44
N GLY A 116 11.98 17.62 -36.84
CA GLY A 116 10.97 17.87 -37.87
C GLY A 116 9.61 17.26 -37.54
N TYR A 117 9.20 17.32 -36.27
CA TYR A 117 7.97 16.67 -35.80
C TYR A 117 6.71 17.21 -36.48
N LYS A 118 5.80 16.29 -36.81
CA LYS A 118 4.42 16.55 -37.26
C LYS A 118 3.42 16.43 -36.12
N ALA A 119 3.76 15.64 -35.10
CA ALA A 119 3.04 15.55 -33.83
C ALA A 119 4.04 15.42 -32.68
N ARG A 120 3.64 15.97 -31.53
CA ARG A 120 4.34 15.88 -30.25
C ARG A 120 3.29 15.49 -29.20
N LYS A 121 3.64 14.57 -28.31
CA LYS A 121 2.83 14.24 -27.13
C LYS A 121 3.71 14.20 -25.89
N THR A 122 3.16 14.65 -24.77
CA THR A 122 3.86 14.69 -23.48
C THR A 122 3.04 13.91 -22.46
N ILE A 123 3.66 12.99 -21.75
CA ILE A 123 3.03 12.26 -20.64
C ILE A 123 3.83 12.55 -19.38
N ARG A 124 3.12 12.73 -18.26
CA ARG A 124 3.70 12.87 -16.93
C ARG A 124 3.19 11.75 -16.03
N THR A 125 4.12 11.09 -15.35
CA THR A 125 3.84 10.11 -14.29
C THR A 125 4.42 10.62 -12.98
N VAL A 126 3.62 10.62 -11.92
CA VAL A 126 4.10 10.92 -10.56
C VAL A 126 4.26 9.62 -9.80
N LEU A 127 5.49 9.34 -9.42
CA LEU A 127 5.84 8.30 -8.47
C LEU A 127 5.90 8.91 -7.08
N LYS A 128 5.27 8.28 -6.09
CA LYS A 128 5.55 8.58 -4.68
C LYS A 128 6.39 7.49 -4.06
N ASP A 129 7.30 7.91 -3.19
CA ASP A 129 8.00 6.99 -2.32
C ASP A 129 7.00 6.43 -1.30
N SER A 130 7.00 5.11 -1.10
CA SER A 130 6.15 4.41 -0.12
C SER A 130 6.71 4.58 1.31
N LEU A 131 6.92 5.84 1.72
CA LEU A 131 7.52 6.24 3.01
C LEU A 131 6.73 5.80 4.25
N TYR A 132 5.44 5.51 4.05
CA TYR A 132 4.52 5.09 5.10
C TYR A 132 3.83 3.79 4.73
N ILE A 133 3.77 2.85 5.69
CA ILE A 133 2.85 1.72 5.62
C ILE A 133 1.47 2.24 6.04
N ASN A 134 0.54 2.29 5.09
CA ASN A 134 -0.86 2.57 5.38
C ASN A 134 -1.48 1.31 6.02
N SER A 135 -1.87 1.42 7.28
CA SER A 135 -2.32 0.30 8.13
C SER A 135 -3.76 -0.18 7.89
N SER A 136 -4.51 0.42 6.97
CA SER A 136 -5.96 0.18 6.80
C SER A 136 -6.37 -1.26 6.46
N LEU A 137 -5.40 -2.12 6.14
CA LEU A 137 -5.59 -3.57 5.95
C LEU A 137 -4.71 -4.43 6.88
N ALA A 138 -3.81 -3.83 7.66
CA ALA A 138 -2.76 -4.54 8.41
C ALA A 138 -3.11 -4.78 9.88
N PHE A 139 -3.88 -3.87 10.50
CA PHE A 139 -4.24 -3.95 11.91
C PHE A 139 -5.75 -3.74 12.05
N GLN A 140 -6.54 -4.81 11.90
CA GLN A 140 -8.01 -4.74 12.05
C GLN A 140 -8.52 -5.50 13.29
N TYR A 141 -7.73 -6.43 13.81
CA TYR A 141 -8.06 -7.29 14.95
C TYR A 141 -7.15 -6.96 16.13
N ALA A 142 -7.68 -7.06 17.35
CA ALA A 142 -6.91 -7.04 18.59
C ALA A 142 -5.87 -8.17 18.59
N ALA A 143 -6.31 -9.38 18.23
CA ALA A 143 -5.43 -10.51 17.99
C ALA A 143 -5.73 -11.14 16.63
N GLN A 144 -4.73 -11.22 15.76
CA GLN A 144 -4.79 -12.06 14.56
C GLN A 144 -3.71 -13.14 14.66
N ILE A 145 -4.15 -14.39 14.57
CA ILE A 145 -3.37 -15.54 15.02
C ILE A 145 -3.32 -16.60 13.92
N GLY A 146 -2.13 -17.16 13.72
CA GLY A 146 -1.90 -18.26 12.81
C GLY A 146 -2.44 -19.59 13.33
N ASP A 147 -1.95 -20.67 12.70
CA ASP A 147 -2.50 -22.02 12.88
C ASP A 147 -2.23 -22.62 14.27
N GLY A 148 -1.33 -22.01 15.05
CA GLY A 148 -1.03 -22.40 16.43
C GLY A 148 -2.11 -22.03 17.45
N GLY A 149 -3.04 -21.14 17.09
CA GLY A 149 -4.26 -20.84 17.84
C GLY A 149 -4.09 -19.88 19.04
N LEU A 150 -5.23 -19.51 19.62
CA LEU A 150 -5.34 -18.72 20.85
C LEU A 150 -5.55 -19.65 22.05
N THR A 151 -4.89 -19.35 23.16
CA THR A 151 -5.19 -19.99 24.46
C THR A 151 -5.27 -18.93 25.54
N MET A 152 -6.40 -18.88 26.25
CA MET A 152 -6.70 -17.91 27.30
C MET A 152 -6.88 -18.64 28.63
N LYS A 153 -6.22 -18.15 29.70
CA LYS A 153 -6.17 -18.79 31.03
C LYS A 153 -6.19 -17.74 32.15
N ASN A 154 -6.67 -18.14 33.33
CA ASN A 154 -6.55 -17.38 34.59
C ASN A 154 -7.03 -15.93 34.46
N SER A 155 -8.31 -15.74 34.15
CA SER A 155 -8.98 -14.44 34.10
C SER A 155 -8.39 -13.41 33.13
N SER A 156 -7.85 -13.87 32.00
CA SER A 156 -7.41 -12.99 30.90
C SER A 156 -8.59 -12.44 30.08
N THR A 157 -8.51 -11.17 29.69
CA THR A 157 -9.54 -10.48 28.89
C THR A 157 -8.96 -10.01 27.55
N VAL A 158 -9.77 -10.05 26.49
CA VAL A 158 -9.50 -9.36 25.22
C VAL A 158 -10.64 -8.39 24.95
N LYS A 159 -10.33 -7.13 24.68
CA LYS A 159 -11.28 -6.14 24.16
C LYS A 159 -10.95 -5.83 22.71
N GLY A 160 -11.94 -5.95 21.84
CA GLY A 160 -11.77 -5.89 20.39
C GLY A 160 -11.76 -7.26 19.72
N ALA A 161 -11.84 -7.26 18.39
CA ALA A 161 -12.07 -8.46 17.60
C ALA A 161 -10.85 -9.41 17.55
N VAL A 162 -11.09 -10.71 17.50
CA VAL A 162 -10.09 -11.78 17.42
C VAL A 162 -10.31 -12.61 16.16
N TYR A 163 -9.23 -12.91 15.45
CA TYR A 163 -9.22 -13.86 14.33
C TYR A 163 -8.12 -14.91 14.55
N SER A 164 -8.45 -16.20 14.39
CA SER A 164 -7.50 -17.31 14.56
C SER A 164 -7.64 -18.39 13.48
N ASN A 165 -6.55 -18.70 12.76
CA ASN A 165 -6.52 -19.86 11.86
C ASN A 165 -6.52 -21.19 12.64
N GLY A 166 -5.94 -21.20 13.84
CA GLY A 166 -6.02 -22.33 14.78
C GLY A 166 -7.19 -22.23 15.75
N ASP A 167 -7.29 -23.21 16.64
CA ASP A 167 -8.30 -23.26 17.71
C ASP A 167 -8.27 -22.02 18.62
N ILE A 168 -9.42 -21.66 19.18
CA ILE A 168 -9.52 -20.69 20.29
C ILE A 168 -9.94 -21.46 21.54
N ASN A 169 -9.02 -21.55 22.51
CA ASN A 169 -9.22 -22.26 23.77
C ASN A 169 -9.33 -21.26 24.93
N ALA A 170 -10.57 -20.85 25.22
CA ALA A 170 -10.94 -19.99 26.34
C ALA A 170 -11.28 -20.83 27.59
N ASN A 171 -10.39 -20.81 28.59
CA ASN A 171 -10.59 -21.50 29.85
C ASN A 171 -11.52 -20.70 30.79
N ILE A 172 -11.82 -21.25 31.97
CA ILE A 172 -12.70 -20.61 32.96
C ILE A 172 -12.23 -19.19 33.33
N ASP A 173 -13.21 -18.34 33.62
CA ASP A 173 -13.08 -16.92 33.98
C ASP A 173 -12.46 -16.00 32.91
N THR A 174 -12.25 -16.47 31.67
CA THR A 174 -11.72 -15.65 30.57
C THR A 174 -12.82 -14.96 29.76
N LEU A 175 -12.51 -13.82 29.15
CA LEU A 175 -13.50 -12.97 28.47
C LEU A 175 -12.98 -12.40 27.14
N ILE A 176 -13.83 -12.39 26.12
CA ILE A 176 -13.61 -11.65 24.87
C ILE A 176 -14.77 -10.65 24.71
N GLU A 177 -14.46 -9.37 24.84
CA GLU A 177 -15.32 -8.20 24.63
C GLU A 177 -15.17 -7.74 23.17
N GLY A 178 -15.62 -8.57 22.23
CA GLY A 178 -15.48 -8.37 20.79
C GLY A 178 -15.85 -9.62 20.00
N ASP A 179 -15.90 -9.51 18.67
CA ASP A 179 -16.12 -10.66 17.78
C ASP A 179 -14.94 -11.65 17.89
N ALA A 180 -15.22 -12.94 17.78
CA ALA A 180 -14.18 -13.97 17.74
C ALA A 180 -14.45 -14.99 16.63
N TYR A 181 -13.57 -14.98 15.63
CA TYR A 181 -13.62 -15.87 14.46
C TYR A 181 -12.50 -16.90 14.53
N THR A 182 -12.82 -18.18 14.32
CA THR A 182 -11.81 -19.23 14.17
C THR A 182 -12.08 -20.13 12.96
N SER A 183 -11.01 -20.55 12.26
CA SER A 183 -11.06 -21.64 11.28
C SER A 183 -11.06 -23.03 11.94
N GLY A 184 -10.62 -23.12 13.20
CA GLY A 184 -10.57 -24.34 14.01
C GLY A 184 -11.74 -24.47 14.98
N VAL A 185 -11.48 -25.12 16.13
CA VAL A 185 -12.46 -25.33 17.20
C VAL A 185 -12.48 -24.13 18.15
N PHE A 186 -13.69 -23.70 18.53
CA PHE A 186 -13.89 -22.74 19.61
C PHE A 186 -14.29 -23.50 20.89
N THR A 187 -13.38 -23.57 21.86
CA THR A 187 -13.62 -24.17 23.18
C THR A 187 -13.73 -23.05 24.20
N ASP A 188 -14.91 -22.88 24.81
CA ASP A 188 -15.18 -21.85 25.81
C ASP A 188 -15.96 -22.46 26.98
N ALA A 189 -15.33 -22.49 28.15
CA ALA A 189 -15.88 -23.09 29.36
C ALA A 189 -17.03 -22.28 30.00
N VAL A 190 -17.19 -21.00 29.62
CA VAL A 190 -18.12 -20.04 30.22
C VAL A 190 -19.31 -19.76 29.29
N TRP A 191 -19.18 -20.03 27.98
CA TRP A 191 -20.17 -19.69 26.95
C TRP A 191 -21.63 -20.09 27.22
N PRO A 192 -21.95 -21.27 27.82
CA PRO A 192 -23.35 -21.62 28.13
C PRO A 192 -24.04 -20.66 29.11
N ALA A 193 -23.29 -19.84 29.87
CA ALA A 193 -23.82 -18.98 30.93
C ALA A 193 -23.91 -17.48 30.57
N LEU A 194 -23.35 -17.04 29.43
CA LEU A 194 -23.24 -15.60 29.07
C LEU A 194 -24.22 -15.13 27.97
N GLN A 195 -25.33 -15.85 27.73
CA GLN A 195 -26.40 -15.42 26.82
C GLN A 195 -27.12 -14.10 27.24
N ASN A 196 -26.78 -13.53 28.40
CA ASN A 196 -27.38 -12.31 28.94
C ASN A 196 -26.55 -11.03 28.71
N HIS A 197 -25.42 -11.10 28.00
CA HIS A 197 -24.80 -9.91 27.39
C HIS A 197 -25.27 -9.77 25.94
N ASN A 198 -25.85 -8.62 25.59
CA ASN A 198 -26.52 -8.40 24.31
C ASN A 198 -26.53 -6.88 23.99
N PRO A 199 -26.24 -6.39 22.78
CA PRO A 199 -25.47 -6.93 21.63
C PRO A 199 -24.34 -5.93 21.18
N PRO A 200 -23.62 -6.10 20.05
CA PRO A 200 -23.52 -7.24 19.14
C PRO A 200 -22.08 -7.79 19.04
N TYR A 201 -21.84 -9.02 19.49
CA TYR A 201 -20.54 -9.70 19.30
C TYR A 201 -20.76 -11.10 18.74
N GLU A 202 -20.16 -11.41 17.60
CA GLU A 202 -20.26 -12.71 16.94
C GLU A 202 -19.11 -13.63 17.35
N LYS A 203 -19.43 -14.77 17.97
CA LYS A 203 -18.48 -15.89 18.13
C LYS A 203 -18.79 -16.96 17.09
N SER A 204 -17.92 -17.11 16.10
CA SER A 204 -18.08 -18.06 14.99
C SER A 204 -16.97 -19.11 15.00
N ALA A 205 -17.35 -20.34 15.35
CA ALA A 205 -16.55 -21.54 15.15
C ALA A 205 -16.76 -22.06 13.72
N GLY A 206 -15.72 -22.63 13.13
CA GLY A 206 -15.68 -22.98 11.71
C GLY A 206 -16.57 -24.16 11.28
N ASN A 207 -17.89 -23.97 11.18
CA ASN A 207 -18.79 -24.93 10.53
C ASN A 207 -19.80 -24.24 9.57
N PRO A 208 -19.50 -24.11 8.27
CA PRO A 208 -18.25 -24.51 7.62
C PRO A 208 -17.04 -23.67 8.08
N PRO A 209 -15.79 -24.16 7.93
CA PRO A 209 -14.60 -23.43 8.37
C PRO A 209 -14.52 -22.00 7.85
N ASN A 210 -14.29 -21.04 8.74
CA ASN A 210 -13.91 -19.69 8.33
C ASN A 210 -12.62 -19.77 7.49
N PRO A 211 -12.52 -19.10 6.33
CA PRO A 211 -11.37 -19.24 5.45
C PRO A 211 -10.13 -18.60 6.09
N SER A 212 -9.09 -19.41 6.34
CA SER A 212 -7.88 -18.97 7.04
C SER A 212 -7.26 -17.73 6.39
N ILE A 213 -6.96 -16.72 7.22
CA ILE A 213 -6.39 -15.44 6.79
C ILE A 213 -4.90 -15.43 7.15
N PRO A 214 -3.98 -15.20 6.20
CA PRO A 214 -2.56 -15.08 6.52
C PRO A 214 -2.32 -13.88 7.45
N LEU A 215 -1.33 -14.01 8.34
CA LEU A 215 -0.88 -12.88 9.17
C LEU A 215 -0.49 -11.68 8.29
N PRO A 216 -0.73 -10.44 8.77
CA PRO A 216 -0.55 -9.26 7.94
C PRO A 216 0.93 -9.05 7.59
N ASP A 217 1.23 -8.86 6.30
CA ASP A 217 2.59 -8.48 5.86
C ASP A 217 2.88 -7.04 6.26
N LEU A 218 3.52 -6.87 7.41
CA LEU A 218 3.97 -5.57 7.93
C LEU A 218 5.26 -5.07 7.26
N ARG A 219 5.69 -5.64 6.13
CA ARG A 219 6.91 -5.29 5.39
C ARG A 219 8.14 -5.25 6.28
N LEU A 220 8.34 -6.30 7.08
CA LEU A 220 9.43 -6.44 8.05
C LEU A 220 10.81 -6.09 7.46
N GLU A 221 11.11 -6.52 6.23
CA GLU A 221 12.36 -6.22 5.54
C GLU A 221 12.58 -4.73 5.27
N SER A 222 11.51 -3.93 5.13
CA SER A 222 11.62 -2.47 5.01
C SER A 222 12.06 -1.84 6.34
N PHE A 223 11.48 -2.28 7.47
CA PHE A 223 11.93 -1.86 8.80
C PHE A 223 13.39 -2.31 9.07
N LYS A 224 13.75 -3.55 8.73
CA LYS A 224 15.13 -4.06 8.85
C LYS A 224 16.11 -3.23 8.04
N ALA A 225 15.76 -2.81 6.82
CA ALA A 225 16.60 -1.96 5.99
C ALA A 225 16.87 -0.59 6.65
N LEU A 226 15.86 0.04 7.27
CA LEU A 226 16.06 1.27 8.05
C LEU A 226 16.94 1.07 9.29
N GLY A 227 16.81 -0.08 9.94
CA GLY A 227 17.62 -0.42 11.11
C GLY A 227 19.05 -0.85 10.79
N GLN A 228 19.47 -1.00 9.52
CA GLN A 228 20.85 -1.44 9.23
C GLN A 228 21.93 -0.38 9.52
N SER A 229 21.60 0.92 9.54
CA SER A 229 22.58 2.00 9.61
C SER A 229 22.01 3.27 10.25
N PRO A 230 22.78 4.02 11.05
CA PRO A 230 24.15 3.73 11.51
C PRO A 230 24.24 2.50 12.43
N GLU A 231 25.46 2.00 12.64
CA GLU A 231 25.70 1.05 13.73
C GLU A 231 25.67 1.79 15.07
N ILE A 232 24.76 1.37 15.96
CA ILE A 232 24.64 1.84 17.35
C ILE A 232 25.66 1.11 18.24
N SER A 233 25.84 -0.19 18.00
CA SER A 233 26.80 -1.03 18.75
C SER A 233 27.24 -2.24 17.93
N GLY A 234 28.55 -2.49 17.93
CA GLY A 234 29.17 -3.68 17.32
C GLY A 234 29.05 -4.97 18.15
N GLY A 235 28.37 -4.91 19.29
CA GLY A 235 28.12 -6.04 20.20
C GLY A 235 26.93 -5.75 21.13
N ASP A 236 26.81 -6.52 22.21
CA ASP A 236 25.78 -6.35 23.23
C ASP A 236 25.76 -4.92 23.80
N TYR A 237 24.58 -4.30 23.80
CA TYR A 237 24.35 -2.95 24.29
C TYR A 237 23.47 -3.00 25.55
N THR A 238 23.99 -2.51 26.67
CA THR A 238 23.26 -2.47 27.94
C THR A 238 23.02 -1.04 28.38
N VAL A 239 21.76 -0.66 28.53
CA VAL A 239 21.35 0.60 29.16
C VAL A 239 21.35 0.40 30.68
N PRO A 240 22.09 1.19 31.47
CA PRO A 240 22.10 1.02 32.92
C PRO A 240 20.74 1.29 33.56
N THR A 241 20.54 0.75 34.77
CA THR A 241 19.38 1.03 35.62
C THR A 241 19.15 2.54 35.78
N LYS A 242 17.88 2.97 35.81
CA LYS A 242 17.46 4.39 35.97
C LYS A 242 18.01 5.37 34.92
N THR A 243 18.46 4.88 33.78
CA THR A 243 19.05 5.71 32.71
C THR A 243 18.05 5.94 31.59
N THR A 244 17.96 7.17 31.11
CA THR A 244 17.26 7.51 29.86
C THR A 244 18.24 7.48 28.70
N VAL A 245 17.89 6.83 27.59
CA VAL A 245 18.66 6.82 26.35
C VAL A 245 17.77 7.09 25.15
N GLU A 246 18.30 7.85 24.20
CA GLU A 246 17.72 8.05 22.87
C GLU A 246 18.41 7.10 21.88
N LEU A 247 17.65 6.22 21.21
CA LEU A 247 18.20 5.29 20.21
C LEU A 247 17.38 5.29 18.91
N GLY A 248 18.04 4.90 17.82
CA GLY A 248 17.43 4.75 16.50
C GLY A 248 17.49 6.02 15.62
N PRO A 249 17.36 5.87 14.28
CA PRO A 249 17.46 4.60 13.56
C PRO A 249 18.86 3.99 13.68
N GLY A 250 18.99 2.67 13.60
CA GLY A 250 20.29 2.01 13.56
C GLY A 250 20.36 0.59 14.16
N LYS A 251 21.56 0.00 14.10
CA LYS A 251 21.80 -1.43 14.31
C LYS A 251 22.55 -1.75 15.60
N ILE A 252 22.14 -2.80 16.30
CA ILE A 252 22.86 -3.42 17.42
C ILE A 252 23.25 -4.84 17.00
N ASN A 253 24.56 -5.08 16.82
CA ASN A 253 25.14 -6.38 16.45
C ASN A 253 25.29 -7.31 17.68
N GLY A 254 24.23 -7.42 18.48
CA GLY A 254 24.21 -8.19 19.73
C GLY A 254 22.85 -8.11 20.41
N ASN A 255 22.81 -8.39 21.71
CA ASN A 255 21.62 -8.23 22.54
C ASN A 255 21.43 -6.74 22.93
N LEU A 256 20.18 -6.27 22.99
CA LEU A 256 19.83 -5.04 23.68
C LEU A 256 19.27 -5.38 25.06
N THR A 257 19.91 -4.89 26.13
CA THR A 257 19.44 -5.07 27.50
C THR A 257 19.10 -3.71 28.12
N LEU A 258 17.87 -3.55 28.62
CA LEU A 258 17.49 -2.38 29.44
C LEU A 258 17.56 -2.77 30.92
N GLY A 259 18.40 -2.08 31.69
CA GLY A 259 18.42 -2.19 33.15
C GLY A 259 17.11 -1.72 33.78
N LYS A 260 16.87 -2.07 35.05
CA LYS A 260 15.61 -1.73 35.74
C LYS A 260 15.34 -0.22 35.73
N GLU A 261 14.08 0.18 35.65
CA GLU A 261 13.65 1.58 35.65
C GLU A 261 14.30 2.43 34.52
N ALA A 262 14.86 1.83 33.47
CA ALA A 262 15.43 2.54 32.33
C ALA A 262 14.34 3.08 31.40
N THR A 263 14.63 4.21 30.72
CA THR A 263 13.75 4.80 29.71
C THR A 263 14.43 4.75 28.34
N LEU A 264 13.78 4.12 27.37
CA LEU A 264 14.20 4.06 25.97
C LEU A 264 13.32 4.98 25.12
N GLU A 265 13.92 5.99 24.52
CA GLU A 265 13.26 6.90 23.58
C GLU A 265 13.66 6.58 22.14
N LEU A 266 12.68 6.18 21.32
CA LEU A 266 12.89 5.79 19.94
C LEU A 266 12.84 7.01 19.01
N LYS A 267 13.94 7.25 18.29
CA LYS A 267 14.08 8.27 17.24
C LYS A 267 14.03 7.69 15.82
N GLY A 268 13.83 6.39 15.70
CA GLY A 268 13.70 5.64 14.46
C GLY A 268 13.77 4.15 14.70
N VAL A 269 13.87 3.37 13.62
CA VAL A 269 13.85 1.91 13.69
C VAL A 269 15.15 1.35 14.24
N ILE A 270 15.07 0.51 15.27
CA ILE A 270 16.24 -0.20 15.81
C ILE A 270 16.21 -1.64 15.29
N TYR A 271 17.31 -2.12 14.71
CA TYR A 271 17.49 -3.54 14.37
C TYR A 271 18.49 -4.20 15.32
N ILE A 272 18.07 -5.28 15.99
CA ILE A 272 18.81 -6.00 17.00
C ILE A 272 19.05 -7.42 16.46
N THR A 273 20.31 -7.82 16.29
CA THR A 273 20.65 -9.15 15.76
C THR A 273 20.63 -10.25 16.81
N GLY A 274 20.67 -9.90 18.10
CA GLY A 274 20.46 -10.80 19.23
C GLY A 274 19.04 -10.71 19.79
N ASN A 275 18.93 -10.81 21.12
CA ASN A 275 17.68 -10.72 21.89
C ASN A 275 17.44 -9.30 22.42
N LEU A 276 16.17 -8.99 22.71
CA LEU A 276 15.76 -7.80 23.46
C LEU A 276 15.34 -8.20 24.87
N ASN A 277 16.11 -7.80 25.87
CA ASN A 277 15.89 -8.08 27.28
C ASN A 277 15.55 -6.78 28.02
N VAL A 278 14.27 -6.51 28.25
CA VAL A 278 13.85 -5.32 28.99
C VAL A 278 13.64 -5.69 30.45
N GLY A 279 14.33 -5.00 31.35
CA GLY A 279 14.20 -5.16 32.79
C GLY A 279 12.82 -4.76 33.31
N ASN A 280 12.70 -4.75 34.64
CA ASN A 280 11.47 -4.30 35.30
C ASN A 280 11.33 -2.78 35.27
N ASP A 281 10.09 -2.29 35.35
CA ASP A 281 9.71 -0.90 35.60
C ASP A 281 10.23 0.09 34.54
N CYS A 282 10.57 -0.42 33.36
CA CYS A 282 11.13 0.35 32.25
C CYS A 282 10.03 1.09 31.47
N LYS A 283 10.45 2.08 30.67
CA LYS A 283 9.56 2.86 29.81
C LYS A 283 10.11 2.87 28.39
N ILE A 284 9.32 2.43 27.41
CA ILE A 284 9.69 2.51 25.99
C ILE A 284 8.73 3.48 25.33
N ARG A 285 9.21 4.57 24.72
CA ARG A 285 8.36 5.60 24.13
C ARG A 285 8.95 6.17 22.84
N LEU A 286 8.11 6.80 22.03
CA LEU A 286 8.56 7.62 20.91
C LEU A 286 9.21 8.90 21.45
N HIS A 287 10.36 9.28 20.89
CA HIS A 287 11.01 10.55 21.21
C HIS A 287 10.10 11.74 20.82
N PRO A 288 10.07 12.86 21.58
CA PRO A 288 9.11 13.95 21.33
C PRO A 288 9.10 14.53 19.91
N THR A 289 10.23 14.49 19.20
CA THR A 289 10.34 14.97 17.80
C THR A 289 9.74 14.02 16.76
N MET A 290 9.23 12.84 17.15
CA MET A 290 8.72 11.87 16.19
C MET A 290 7.37 12.26 15.57
N ASP A 291 7.32 11.95 14.28
CA ASP A 291 6.29 12.15 13.25
C ASP A 291 5.04 11.27 13.13
N ALA A 292 5.29 10.05 13.57
CA ALA A 292 4.80 8.81 12.98
C ALA A 292 5.28 7.65 13.86
N GLY A 293 4.57 6.53 13.81
CA GLY A 293 4.96 5.30 14.50
C GLY A 293 6.28 4.71 13.99
N THR A 294 6.94 3.91 14.82
CA THR A 294 8.23 3.27 14.50
C THR A 294 8.28 1.82 14.99
N ALA A 295 9.39 1.14 14.75
CA ALA A 295 9.56 -0.28 15.04
C ALA A 295 10.86 -0.59 15.80
N ILE A 296 10.81 -1.64 16.62
CA ILE A 296 12.00 -2.36 17.06
C ILE A 296 11.96 -3.74 16.39
N VAL A 297 12.98 -4.08 15.62
CA VAL A 297 13.11 -5.40 14.99
C VAL A 297 14.16 -6.22 15.71
N VAL A 298 13.76 -7.40 16.18
CA VAL A 298 14.62 -8.31 16.95
C VAL A 298 14.71 -9.64 16.21
N HIS A 299 15.94 -10.06 15.90
CA HIS A 299 16.18 -11.33 15.23
C HIS A 299 15.96 -12.52 16.18
N GLY A 300 16.39 -12.38 17.44
CA GLY A 300 16.17 -13.34 18.51
C GLY A 300 14.82 -13.17 19.22
N THR A 301 14.80 -13.44 20.53
CA THR A 301 13.59 -13.33 21.36
C THR A 301 13.45 -11.96 22.03
N VAL A 302 12.20 -11.61 22.36
CA VAL A 302 11.86 -10.41 23.13
C VAL A 302 11.34 -10.82 24.50
N THR A 303 11.93 -10.28 25.57
CA THR A 303 11.42 -10.41 26.94
C THR A 303 11.18 -9.04 27.53
N ILE A 304 9.95 -8.78 27.97
CA ILE A 304 9.56 -7.56 28.67
C ILE A 304 9.32 -7.88 30.16
N GLY A 305 10.11 -7.27 31.04
CA GLY A 305 10.06 -7.45 32.50
C GLY A 305 8.83 -6.85 33.17
N ASN A 306 8.66 -7.12 34.47
CA ASN A 306 7.47 -6.70 35.21
C ASN A 306 7.38 -5.16 35.35
N GLY A 307 6.20 -4.56 35.44
CA GLY A 307 6.03 -3.10 35.60
C GLY A 307 6.39 -2.23 34.38
N THR A 308 6.93 -2.82 33.31
CA THR A 308 7.36 -2.08 32.11
C THR A 308 6.19 -1.69 31.20
N THR A 309 6.19 -0.46 30.69
CA THR A 309 5.17 0.05 29.76
C THR A 309 5.78 0.51 28.43
N VAL A 310 5.13 0.14 27.32
CA VAL A 310 5.39 0.69 25.97
C VAL A 310 4.32 1.75 25.68
N PHE A 311 4.74 2.99 25.40
CA PHE A 311 3.89 4.15 25.20
C PHE A 311 3.76 4.55 23.72
N ARG A 312 2.58 4.98 23.32
CA ARG A 312 2.30 5.64 22.03
C ARG A 312 2.37 7.16 22.17
N LYS A 313 2.28 7.86 21.03
CA LYS A 313 2.11 9.31 20.96
C LYS A 313 0.91 9.61 20.06
N GLY A 314 -0.29 9.75 20.63
CA GLY A 314 -1.52 9.92 19.85
C GLY A 314 -1.75 8.74 18.88
N PRO A 315 -1.83 8.95 17.56
CA PRO A 315 -2.00 7.88 16.57
C PRO A 315 -0.71 7.12 16.24
N ASP A 316 0.43 7.47 16.86
CA ASP A 316 1.75 6.92 16.55
C ASP A 316 2.14 5.84 17.55
N TYR A 317 2.21 4.58 17.09
CA TYR A 317 2.47 3.40 17.91
C TYR A 317 3.90 2.88 17.74
N ILE A 318 4.29 1.93 18.61
CA ILE A 318 5.55 1.20 18.52
C ILE A 318 5.24 -0.27 18.20
N ILE A 319 5.75 -0.77 17.08
CA ILE A 319 5.70 -2.19 16.74
C ILE A 319 6.98 -2.87 17.24
N ILE A 320 6.85 -3.96 17.99
CA ILE A 320 7.98 -4.79 18.40
C ILE A 320 7.88 -6.13 17.67
N PHE A 321 8.84 -6.36 16.76
CA PHE A 321 8.96 -7.57 15.95
C PHE A 321 9.93 -8.56 16.57
N SER A 322 9.58 -9.85 16.51
CA SER A 322 10.48 -10.97 16.79
C SER A 322 10.53 -11.91 15.58
N GLU A 323 11.73 -12.17 15.06
CA GLU A 323 11.96 -13.15 13.98
C GLU A 323 12.14 -14.57 14.51
N SER A 324 12.17 -14.78 15.84
CA SER A 324 12.29 -16.11 16.44
C SER A 324 11.16 -17.04 15.97
N THR A 325 11.54 -18.11 15.29
CA THR A 325 10.66 -19.19 14.83
C THR A 325 10.48 -20.30 15.87
N ASN A 326 11.05 -20.15 17.07
CA ASN A 326 10.95 -21.15 18.11
C ASN A 326 9.53 -21.15 18.69
N ILE A 327 8.88 -22.32 18.66
CA ILE A 327 7.56 -22.55 19.26
C ILE A 327 7.62 -23.24 20.63
N GLY A 328 8.78 -23.78 21.01
CA GLY A 328 9.03 -24.38 22.34
C GLY A 328 9.50 -23.38 23.40
N SER A 329 9.90 -22.18 22.98
CA SER A 329 10.13 -21.01 23.83
C SER A 329 9.43 -19.82 23.18
N PRO A 330 8.70 -18.96 23.92
CA PRO A 330 8.06 -17.80 23.33
C PRO A 330 9.05 -16.90 22.59
N ALA A 331 8.64 -16.45 21.40
CA ALA A 331 9.34 -15.47 20.60
C ALA A 331 9.22 -14.07 21.21
N ILE A 332 8.08 -13.79 21.86
CA ILE A 332 7.83 -12.59 22.67
C ILE A 332 7.20 -13.01 23.99
N THR A 333 7.78 -12.58 25.12
CA THR A 333 7.22 -12.77 26.46
C THR A 333 6.95 -11.41 27.12
N LEU A 334 5.70 -11.15 27.52
CA LEU A 334 5.30 -9.97 28.29
C LEU A 334 4.97 -10.40 29.72
N ASN A 335 5.77 -9.96 30.70
CA ASN A 335 5.57 -10.28 32.12
C ASN A 335 4.99 -9.09 32.94
N THR A 336 4.44 -8.09 32.25
CA THR A 336 4.21 -6.75 32.77
C THR A 336 2.92 -6.62 33.58
N ALA A 337 2.98 -6.50 34.91
CA ALA A 337 1.88 -5.89 35.66
C ALA A 337 2.08 -4.37 35.64
N THR A 338 1.48 -3.66 34.69
CA THR A 338 1.59 -2.19 34.62
C THR A 338 0.71 -1.57 35.71
N GLU A 339 1.31 -0.98 36.74
CA GLU A 339 0.57 -0.30 37.82
C GLU A 339 -0.18 0.94 37.33
N THR A 340 0.29 1.57 36.26
CA THR A 340 -0.39 2.69 35.61
C THR A 340 -0.83 2.28 34.22
N VAL A 341 -2.15 2.13 34.06
CA VAL A 341 -2.82 2.16 32.77
C VAL A 341 -3.10 3.62 32.44
N THR A 342 -2.64 4.09 31.28
CA THR A 342 -3.08 5.35 30.70
C THR A 342 -3.55 5.11 29.26
N ASP A 343 -4.29 6.07 28.71
CA ASP A 343 -4.68 6.09 27.30
C ASP A 343 -3.46 6.15 26.34
N GLU A 344 -2.25 6.32 26.89
CA GLU A 344 -0.97 6.38 26.18
C GLU A 344 -0.24 5.02 26.11
N ASN A 345 -0.81 3.91 26.59
CA ASN A 345 -0.28 2.58 26.25
C ASN A 345 -0.21 2.43 24.71
N GLY A 346 0.81 1.74 24.17
CA GLY A 346 1.16 1.84 22.75
C GLY A 346 1.85 0.65 22.09
N GLY A 347 2.00 -0.46 22.81
CA GLY A 347 2.74 -1.64 22.33
C GLY A 347 1.92 -2.52 21.39
N VAL A 348 2.39 -2.66 20.15
CA VAL A 348 1.94 -3.67 19.18
C VAL A 348 3.03 -4.72 19.03
N TYR A 349 2.68 -6.00 19.08
CA TYR A 349 3.67 -7.10 19.11
C TYR A 349 3.45 -8.05 17.95
N TYR A 350 4.51 -8.36 17.20
CA TYR A 350 4.45 -9.22 16.01
C TYR A 350 5.51 -10.33 16.04
N ALA A 351 5.08 -11.59 15.92
CA ALA A 351 5.92 -12.78 15.86
C ALA A 351 5.37 -13.77 14.83
N GLY A 352 5.55 -13.47 13.54
CA GLY A 352 4.88 -14.16 12.42
C GLY A 352 5.05 -15.68 12.34
N GLN A 353 6.08 -16.24 12.98
CA GLN A 353 6.34 -17.70 13.07
C GLN A 353 6.51 -18.19 14.53
N GLY A 354 6.25 -17.33 15.51
CA GLY A 354 6.56 -17.58 16.92
C GLY A 354 5.35 -17.57 17.84
N LEU A 355 5.58 -18.04 19.07
CA LEU A 355 4.64 -17.91 20.18
C LEU A 355 4.78 -16.54 20.86
N ILE A 356 3.67 -15.80 20.99
CA ILE A 356 3.58 -14.63 21.90
C ILE A 356 2.93 -15.11 23.20
N SER A 357 3.60 -14.91 24.33
CA SER A 357 3.07 -15.25 25.65
C SER A 357 2.92 -14.00 26.51
N VAL A 358 1.70 -13.74 26.96
CA VAL A 358 1.29 -12.51 27.66
C VAL A 358 0.81 -12.89 29.05
N HIS A 359 1.49 -12.38 30.07
CA HIS A 359 1.30 -12.76 31.47
C HIS A 359 1.02 -11.54 32.36
N ASN A 360 0.42 -11.80 33.52
CA ASN A 360 0.56 -10.97 34.72
C ASN A 360 0.03 -9.55 34.58
N LYS A 361 -1.20 -9.38 34.09
CA LYS A 361 -1.81 -8.05 33.83
C LYS A 361 -1.02 -7.18 32.85
N ALA A 362 -0.45 -7.80 31.81
CA ALA A 362 0.12 -7.10 30.67
C ALA A 362 -0.98 -6.50 29.79
N TRP A 363 -0.78 -5.25 29.37
CA TRP A 363 -1.73 -4.45 28.56
C TRP A 363 -1.15 -4.08 27.17
N PRO A 364 -0.91 -5.06 26.28
CA PRO A 364 -0.70 -4.79 24.86
C PRO A 364 -1.97 -4.22 24.21
N ILE A 365 -1.80 -3.50 23.09
CA ILE A 365 -2.95 -3.05 22.26
C ILE A 365 -3.34 -4.13 21.26
N ALA A 366 -2.35 -4.69 20.58
CA ALA A 366 -2.57 -5.69 19.55
C ALA A 366 -1.42 -6.70 19.49
N VAL A 367 -1.76 -7.95 19.17
CA VAL A 367 -0.82 -9.08 19.08
C VAL A 367 -1.04 -9.87 17.79
N TYR A 368 0.06 -10.15 17.08
CA TYR A 368 0.04 -10.82 15.79
C TYR A 368 1.07 -11.94 15.80
N GLY A 369 0.66 -13.20 15.78
CA GLY A 369 1.64 -14.29 15.90
C GLY A 369 1.12 -15.64 15.46
N TYR A 370 2.05 -16.59 15.26
CA TYR A 370 1.67 -17.95 14.88
C TYR A 370 0.84 -18.63 15.98
N LYS A 371 1.16 -18.36 17.25
CA LYS A 371 0.41 -18.80 18.43
C LYS A 371 0.39 -17.69 19.48
N VAL A 372 -0.71 -17.56 20.22
CA VAL A 372 -0.83 -16.61 21.34
C VAL A 372 -1.33 -17.31 22.61
N GLU A 373 -0.63 -17.10 23.73
CA GLU A 373 -1.10 -17.46 25.07
C GLU A 373 -1.33 -16.20 25.92
N LEU A 374 -2.54 -16.05 26.45
CA LEU A 374 -2.91 -15.03 27.45
C LEU A 374 -3.13 -15.72 28.80
N ASN A 375 -2.49 -15.23 29.86
CA ASN A 375 -2.47 -15.87 31.15
C ASN A 375 -2.33 -14.85 32.31
N ASN A 376 -2.78 -15.23 33.51
CA ASN A 376 -2.63 -14.48 34.75
C ASN A 376 -3.11 -13.02 34.63
N SER A 377 -4.41 -12.86 34.34
CA SER A 377 -5.11 -11.59 34.21
C SER A 377 -4.56 -10.62 33.16
N ALA A 378 -3.89 -11.12 32.12
CA ALA A 378 -3.51 -10.33 30.94
C ALA A 378 -4.75 -9.70 30.26
N THR A 379 -4.66 -8.43 29.86
CA THR A 379 -5.74 -7.70 29.20
C THR A 379 -5.25 -7.15 27.87
N LEU A 380 -5.80 -7.60 26.76
CA LEU A 380 -5.58 -6.97 25.46
C LEU A 380 -6.63 -5.87 25.29
N ASP A 381 -6.24 -4.61 25.09
CA ASP A 381 -7.18 -3.48 24.99
C ASP A 381 -6.94 -2.71 23.68
N TYR A 382 -7.74 -3.03 22.66
CA TYR A 382 -7.51 -2.61 21.29
C TYR A 382 -8.01 -1.20 20.98
N ASP A 383 -7.11 -0.34 20.49
CA ASP A 383 -7.45 0.99 20.00
C ASP A 383 -7.79 0.94 18.50
N ASN A 384 -9.02 1.30 18.15
CA ASN A 384 -9.50 1.43 16.77
C ASN A 384 -8.67 2.40 15.91
N GLY A 385 -7.94 3.33 16.53
CA GLY A 385 -6.99 4.22 15.88
C GLY A 385 -5.77 3.48 15.28
N LEU A 386 -5.44 2.28 15.76
CA LEU A 386 -4.33 1.48 15.22
C LEU A 386 -4.55 1.09 13.75
N ALA A 387 -5.80 0.84 13.35
CA ALA A 387 -6.17 0.53 11.96
C ALA A 387 -5.90 1.69 10.97
N ASN A 388 -5.65 2.89 11.47
CA ASN A 388 -5.34 4.08 10.67
C ASN A 388 -3.96 4.69 11.00
N ALA A 389 -3.18 4.03 11.87
CA ALA A 389 -1.85 4.45 12.27
C ALA A 389 -0.87 4.49 11.09
N LYS A 390 0.05 5.47 11.09
CA LYS A 390 1.08 5.59 10.06
C LYS A 390 2.43 5.19 10.64
N PHE A 391 3.08 4.21 10.02
CA PHE A 391 4.41 3.78 10.40
C PHE A 391 5.43 4.22 9.37
N LYS A 392 6.54 4.81 9.84
CA LYS A 392 7.62 5.32 8.99
C LYS A 392 8.48 4.16 8.50
N SER A 393 8.16 3.62 7.31
CA SER A 393 8.97 2.61 6.62
C SER A 393 10.18 3.21 5.88
N GLY A 394 10.28 4.54 5.83
CA GLY A 394 11.41 5.28 5.26
C GLY A 394 11.59 5.00 3.77
N LYS A 395 12.78 5.31 3.22
CA LYS A 395 12.99 5.34 1.76
C LYS A 395 12.67 3.99 1.13
N GLY A 396 11.54 3.94 0.44
CA GLY A 396 10.90 2.72 -0.02
C GLY A 396 11.62 2.13 -1.22
N ALA A 397 11.86 0.83 -1.17
CA ALA A 397 12.30 0.05 -2.32
C ALA A 397 11.21 -0.09 -3.42
N THR A 398 10.04 0.50 -3.22
CA THR A 398 8.88 0.43 -4.11
C THR A 398 8.29 1.82 -4.37
N TRP A 399 8.56 2.35 -5.56
CA TRP A 399 7.88 3.53 -6.10
C TRP A 399 6.48 3.15 -6.55
N ALA A 400 5.45 3.77 -5.97
CA ALA A 400 4.08 3.60 -6.41
C ALA A 400 3.74 4.65 -7.49
N VAL A 401 3.19 4.21 -8.63
CA VAL A 401 2.57 5.12 -9.60
C VAL A 401 1.28 5.66 -8.98
N VAL A 402 1.28 6.95 -8.63
CA VAL A 402 0.14 7.62 -7.99
C VAL A 402 -0.73 8.33 -9.02
N SER A 403 -0.14 8.84 -10.11
CA SER A 403 -0.89 9.39 -11.23
C SER A 403 -0.16 9.23 -12.55
N TRP A 404 -0.95 9.09 -13.61
CA TRP A 404 -0.56 9.18 -15.01
C TRP A 404 -1.43 10.26 -15.64
N GLN A 405 -0.83 11.14 -16.45
CA GLN A 405 -1.54 12.21 -17.14
C GLN A 405 -0.88 12.54 -18.47
N GLU A 406 -1.66 12.55 -19.54
CA GLU A 406 -1.29 13.19 -20.80
C GLU A 406 -1.38 14.72 -20.66
N ILE A 407 -0.28 15.41 -20.97
CA ILE A 407 -0.19 16.87 -21.02
C ILE A 407 -0.23 17.29 -22.49
N ASN A 408 -1.33 17.95 -22.88
CA ASN A 408 -1.51 18.55 -24.21
C ASN A 408 -0.82 19.91 -24.33
#